data_AF-A0A8C2E654-F1
#
_entry.id   AF-A0A8C2E654-F1
#
_cell.length_a   1.000
_cell.length_b   1.000
_cell.length_c   1.000
_cell.angle_alpha   90.00
_cell.angle_beta   90.00
_cell.angle_gamma   90.00
#
_symmetry.space_group_name_H-M   'P 1'
#
loop_
_entity.id
_entity.type
_entity.pdbx_description
1 polymer ?
#
loop_
_entity_poly.entity_id
_entity_poly.type
_entity_poly.pdbx_seq_one_letter_code
_entity_poly.pdbx_strand_id
1 'polypeptide(L)'
;CLIFENVALRLWLSPCNKVCADCGAANPAWASVNLLVVICGACAGAHRSMGSNRSKVRGLKLDNKVWTEPLIQVSSVMPQTVFMILYYQFYFLLILQCSEKL
;
A
#
# COMPACT_ATOMS: atom_id res chain seq x y z
N CYS A 1 -18.14 4.60 21.60
CA CYS A 1 -16.88 5.19 21.07
C CYS A 1 -16.30 4.23 20.04
N LEU A 2 -16.83 4.25 18.81
CA LEU A 2 -16.57 3.27 17.74
C LEU A 2 -15.56 3.80 16.69
N ILE A 3 -14.79 4.84 17.03
CA ILE A 3 -13.97 5.59 16.07
C ILE A 3 -12.64 4.87 15.74
N PHE A 4 -12.28 3.82 16.50
CA PHE A 4 -11.12 2.97 16.21
C PHE A 4 -11.50 1.73 15.39
N GLU A 5 -12.36 1.87 14.39
CA GLU A 5 -12.51 0.80 13.39
C GLU A 5 -11.14 0.50 12.77
N ASN A 6 -10.78 -0.76 12.78
CA ASN A 6 -9.50 -1.27 12.32
C ASN A 6 -9.25 -0.78 10.87
N VAL A 7 -8.24 0.06 10.66
CA VAL A 7 -7.93 0.66 9.35
C VAL A 7 -7.87 -0.40 8.25
N ALA A 8 -7.31 -1.56 8.56
CA ALA A 8 -7.25 -2.69 7.62
C ALA A 8 -8.65 -3.11 7.16
N LEU A 9 -9.61 -3.26 8.07
CA LEU A 9 -10.99 -3.63 7.73
C LEU A 9 -11.63 -2.58 6.81
N ARG A 10 -11.42 -1.30 7.10
CA ARG A 10 -11.97 -0.20 6.30
C ARG A 10 -11.39 -0.16 4.89
N LEU A 11 -10.07 -0.33 4.76
CA LEU A 11 -9.42 -0.40 3.45
C LEU A 11 -9.84 -1.66 2.68
N TRP A 12 -9.99 -2.80 3.37
CA TRP A 12 -10.41 -4.08 2.78
C TRP A 12 -11.90 -4.15 2.41
N LEU A 13 -12.70 -3.11 2.71
CA LEU A 13 -14.03 -2.98 2.10
C LEU A 13 -13.93 -2.94 0.57
N SER A 14 -12.86 -2.37 0.04
CA SER A 14 -12.54 -2.44 -1.38
C SER A 14 -11.91 -3.80 -1.72
N PRO A 15 -12.49 -4.59 -2.64
CA PRO A 15 -11.93 -5.88 -3.05
C PRO A 15 -10.50 -5.77 -3.58
N CYS A 16 -10.16 -4.68 -4.27
CA CYS A 16 -8.81 -4.43 -4.79
C CYS A 16 -7.76 -4.30 -3.67
N ASN A 17 -8.18 -3.85 -2.48
CA ASN A 17 -7.31 -3.71 -1.31
C ASN A 17 -7.11 -5.02 -0.54
N LYS A 18 -7.78 -6.11 -0.93
CA LYS A 18 -7.58 -7.42 -0.31
C LYS A 18 -6.35 -8.16 -0.84
N VAL A 19 -5.67 -7.59 -1.83
CA VAL A 19 -4.44 -8.14 -2.42
C VAL A 19 -3.34 -7.09 -2.44
N CYS A 20 -2.10 -7.55 -2.35
CA CYS A 20 -0.90 -6.73 -2.47
C CYS A 20 -0.82 -6.11 -3.87
N ALA A 21 -0.58 -4.81 -3.94
CA ALA A 21 -0.43 -4.08 -5.20
C ALA A 21 0.68 -4.65 -6.11
N ASP A 22 1.78 -5.13 -5.52
CA ASP A 22 2.96 -5.51 -6.31
C ASP A 22 2.98 -6.98 -6.70
N CYS A 23 2.46 -7.86 -5.85
CA CYS A 23 2.60 -9.32 -6.01
C CYS A 23 1.30 -10.11 -5.89
N GLY A 24 0.17 -9.45 -5.64
CA GLY A 24 -1.14 -10.11 -5.53
C GLY A 24 -1.35 -10.95 -4.26
N ALA A 25 -0.38 -11.02 -3.35
CA ALA A 25 -0.52 -11.75 -2.08
C ALA A 25 -1.73 -11.24 -1.27
N ALA A 26 -2.52 -12.16 -0.72
CA ALA A 26 -3.75 -11.82 -0.01
C ALA A 26 -3.51 -11.08 1.32
N ASN A 27 -4.52 -10.34 1.76
CA ASN A 27 -4.61 -9.66 3.06
C ASN A 27 -3.37 -8.81 3.41
N PRO A 28 -3.01 -7.82 2.56
CA PRO A 28 -1.87 -6.95 2.83
C PRO A 28 -2.06 -6.19 4.14
N ALA A 29 -1.04 -6.23 5.01
CA ALA A 29 -1.07 -5.61 6.34
C ALA A 29 -0.31 -4.28 6.42
N TRP A 30 0.26 -3.84 5.29
CA TRP A 30 1.05 -2.62 5.17
C TRP A 30 0.52 -1.75 4.03
N ALA A 31 0.91 -0.49 4.01
CA ALA A 31 0.62 0.43 2.93
C ALA A 31 1.77 1.39 2.69
N SER A 32 1.93 1.86 1.44
CA SER A 32 2.72 3.03 1.13
C SER A 32 1.80 4.24 1.09
N VAL A 33 1.76 5.02 2.17
CA VAL A 33 0.71 6.06 2.36
C VAL A 33 0.82 7.23 1.38
N ASN A 34 2.00 7.51 0.83
CA ASN A 34 2.19 8.53 -0.21
C ASN A 34 1.86 8.02 -1.62
N LEU A 35 1.86 6.70 -1.81
CA LEU A 35 1.53 6.05 -3.10
C LEU A 35 0.09 5.53 -3.11
N LEU A 36 -0.60 5.54 -1.95
CA LEU A 36 -1.97 5.09 -1.78
C LEU A 36 -2.20 3.62 -2.21
N VAL A 37 -1.22 2.75 -1.92
CA VAL A 37 -1.28 1.31 -2.20
C VAL A 37 -1.11 0.49 -0.92
N VAL A 38 -1.80 -0.65 -0.84
CA VAL A 38 -1.59 -1.66 0.21
C VAL A 38 -0.67 -2.78 -0.29
N ILE A 39 0.24 -3.22 0.57
CA ILE A 39 1.33 -4.14 0.22
C ILE A 39 1.52 -5.21 1.30
N CYS A 40 2.02 -6.37 0.90
CA CYS A 40 2.37 -7.44 1.83
C CYS A 40 3.68 -7.12 2.58
N GLY A 41 4.02 -7.93 3.60
CA GLY A 41 5.22 -7.72 4.41
C GLY A 41 6.53 -7.75 3.61
N ALA A 42 6.63 -8.62 2.60
CA ALA A 42 7.80 -8.74 1.75
C ALA A 42 8.01 -7.48 0.88
N CYS A 43 6.96 -7.06 0.16
CA CYS A 43 6.97 -5.83 -0.64
C CYS A 43 7.18 -4.58 0.22
N ALA A 44 6.63 -4.55 1.44
CA ALA A 44 6.93 -3.49 2.41
C ALA A 44 8.43 -3.41 2.75
N GLY A 45 9.15 -4.54 2.79
CA GLY A 45 10.60 -4.59 2.93
C GLY A 45 11.33 -3.96 1.74
N ALA A 46 10.93 -4.31 0.52
CA ALA A 46 11.47 -3.72 -0.70
C ALA A 46 11.23 -2.19 -0.74
N HIS A 47 10.02 -1.76 -0.41
CA HIS A 47 9.66 -0.35 -0.34
C HIS A 47 10.45 0.44 0.69
N ARG A 48 10.74 -0.15 1.87
CA ARG A 48 11.62 0.48 2.88
C ARG A 48 13.04 0.69 2.35
N SER A 49 13.56 -0.24 1.55
CA SER A 49 14.90 -0.16 0.96
C SER A 49 15.03 0.95 -0.10
N MET A 50 13.92 1.39 -0.70
CA MET A 50 13.91 2.51 -1.65
C MET A 50 14.05 3.90 -0.98
N GLY A 51 13.84 3.99 0.33
CA GLY A 51 13.90 5.23 1.11
C GLY A 51 12.57 5.99 1.19
N SER A 52 12.42 6.77 2.27
CA SER A 52 11.18 7.45 2.66
C SER A 52 10.72 8.57 1.72
N ASN A 53 11.63 9.10 0.90
CA ASN A 53 11.31 10.08 -0.14
C ASN A 53 10.52 9.45 -1.30
N ARG A 54 10.66 8.13 -1.51
CA ARG A 54 9.98 7.39 -2.59
C ARG A 54 8.76 6.64 -2.06
N SER A 55 8.92 5.87 -0.99
CA SER A 55 7.80 5.13 -0.38
C SER A 55 7.76 5.29 1.14
N LYS A 56 6.61 5.73 1.65
CA LYS A 56 6.33 5.92 3.06
C LYS A 56 5.53 4.73 3.59
N VAL A 57 6.23 3.66 3.95
CA VAL A 57 5.61 2.42 4.44
C VAL A 57 5.05 2.59 5.85
N ARG A 58 3.79 2.20 6.06
CA ARG A 58 3.08 2.20 7.35
C ARG A 58 2.25 0.94 7.53
N GLY A 59 2.17 0.44 8.75
CA GLY A 59 1.35 -0.71 9.12
C GLY A 59 -0.10 -0.30 9.29
N LEU A 60 -1.03 -1.10 8.75
CA LEU A 60 -2.46 -0.84 8.87
C LEU A 60 -2.96 -1.01 10.32
N LYS A 61 -2.29 -1.85 11.12
CA LYS A 61 -2.66 -2.14 12.51
C LYS A 61 -1.67 -1.56 13.54
N LEU A 62 -0.50 -1.13 13.09
CA LEU A 62 0.62 -0.74 13.96
C LEU A 62 0.76 0.79 14.06
N ASP A 63 0.41 1.53 13.00
CA ASP A 63 0.67 2.98 12.89
C ASP A 63 -0.60 3.82 13.02
N ASN A 64 -1.42 3.56 14.05
CA ASN A 64 -2.75 4.20 14.22
C ASN A 64 -2.72 5.73 14.21
N LYS A 65 -1.62 6.37 14.64
CA LYS A 65 -1.48 7.84 14.64
C LYS A 65 -1.32 8.45 13.25
N VAL A 66 -0.97 7.65 12.24
CA VAL A 66 -0.78 8.13 10.86
C VAL A 66 -2.09 8.15 10.09
N TRP A 67 -3.01 7.25 10.43
CA TRP A 67 -4.27 7.06 9.72
C TRP A 67 -5.32 8.06 10.17
N THR A 68 -5.36 9.20 9.47
CA THR A 68 -6.43 10.18 9.60
C THR A 68 -7.63 9.78 8.74
N GLU A 69 -8.83 10.27 9.10
CA GLU A 69 -10.04 10.00 8.33
C GLU A 69 -9.90 10.37 6.84
N PRO A 70 -9.35 11.54 6.45
CA PRO A 70 -9.12 11.85 5.04
C PRO A 70 -8.16 10.88 4.35
N LEU A 71 -7.13 10.40 5.06
CA LEU A 71 -6.16 9.45 4.50
C LEU A 71 -6.80 8.07 4.26
N ILE A 72 -7.66 7.62 5.17
CA ILE A 72 -8.41 6.37 5.00
C ILE A 72 -9.38 6.50 3.83
N GLN A 73 -10.14 7.61 3.76
CA GLN A 73 -11.08 7.86 2.68
C GLN A 73 -10.39 7.82 1.32
N VAL A 74 -9.30 8.58 1.13
CA VAL A 74 -8.57 8.58 -0.14
C VAL A 74 -7.97 7.21 -0.47
N SER A 75 -7.44 6.48 0.51
CA SER A 75 -6.87 5.13 0.30
C SER A 75 -7.94 4.05 0.03
N SER A 76 -9.17 4.25 0.49
CA SER A 76 -10.30 3.34 0.23
C SER A 76 -10.90 3.56 -1.16
N VAL A 77 -11.02 4.82 -1.60
CA VAL A 77 -11.70 5.17 -2.85
C VAL A 77 -10.77 5.18 -4.06
N MET A 78 -9.47 5.41 -3.86
CA MET A 78 -8.49 5.36 -4.95
C MET A 78 -8.17 3.90 -5.24
N PRO A 79 -8.74 3.30 -6.30
CA PRO A 79 -8.52 1.90 -6.59
C PRO A 79 -7.05 1.75 -6.98
N GLN A 80 -6.37 0.76 -6.41
CA GLN A 80 -5.03 0.38 -6.88
C GLN A 80 -4.98 0.19 -8.40
N THR A 81 -6.10 -0.15 -9.03
CA THR A 81 -6.27 -0.22 -10.49
C THR A 81 -5.95 1.10 -11.23
N VAL A 82 -6.24 2.27 -10.67
CA VAL A 82 -5.92 3.57 -11.31
C VAL A 82 -4.43 3.89 -11.17
N PHE A 83 -3.82 3.53 -10.03
CA PHE A 83 -2.37 3.62 -9.85
C PHE A 83 -1.63 2.64 -10.76
N MET A 84 -2.13 1.42 -10.93
CA MET A 84 -1.58 0.45 -11.88
C MET A 84 -1.57 1.03 -13.31
N ILE A 85 -2.66 1.63 -13.78
CA ILE A 85 -2.77 2.15 -15.16
C ILE A 85 -1.87 3.37 -15.41
N LEU A 86 -1.77 4.30 -14.45
CA LEU A 86 -1.00 5.54 -14.63
C LEU A 86 0.49 5.40 -14.27
N TYR A 87 0.85 4.46 -13.39
CA TYR A 87 2.20 4.34 -12.82
C TYR A 87 3.00 3.16 -13.38
N TYR A 88 2.37 2.09 -13.91
CA TYR A 88 3.11 0.95 -14.51
C TYR A 88 3.98 1.34 -15.70
N GLN A 89 3.60 2.36 -16.47
CA GLN A 89 4.44 2.85 -17.58
C GLN A 89 5.81 3.38 -17.11
N PHE A 90 5.92 3.87 -15.86
CA PHE A 90 7.16 4.45 -15.32
C PHE A 90 7.86 3.58 -14.26
N TYR A 91 7.12 2.81 -13.45
CA TYR A 91 7.69 2.07 -12.31
C TYR A 91 7.97 0.59 -12.57
N PHE A 92 7.40 -0.03 -13.60
CA PHE A 92 7.71 -1.41 -13.97
C PHE A 92 9.23 -1.61 -14.21
N LEU A 93 9.91 -0.59 -14.77
CA LEU A 93 11.36 -0.57 -14.92
C LEU A 93 12.14 -0.50 -13.59
N LEU A 94 11.61 0.16 -12.56
CA LEU A 94 12.30 0.32 -11.27
C LEU A 94 12.13 -0.90 -10.36
N ILE A 95 11.02 -1.63 -10.46
CA ILE A 95 10.75 -2.85 -9.68
C ILE A 95 11.45 -4.06 -10.32
N LEU A 96 11.53 -4.14 -11.64
CA LEU A 96 12.28 -5.20 -12.34
C LEU A 96 13.78 -5.22 -11.97
N GLN A 97 14.39 -4.07 -11.67
CA GLN A 97 15.77 -4.00 -11.17
C GLN A 97 15.99 -4.66 -9.80
N CYS A 98 14.92 -4.97 -9.05
CA CYS A 98 14.99 -5.74 -7.81
C CYS A 98 14.92 -7.26 -8.06
N SER A 99 14.35 -7.71 -9.19
CA SER A 99 14.28 -9.13 -9.58
C SER A 99 15.58 -9.66 -10.21
N GLU A 100 16.47 -8.79 -10.71
CA GLU A 100 17.74 -9.18 -11.34
C GLU A 100 18.93 -9.23 -10.36
N LYS A 101 18.68 -9.12 -9.04
CA LYS A 101 19.71 -9.18 -7.98
C LYS A 101 19.52 -10.32 -6.97
N LEU A 102 18.87 -11.41 -7.40
CA LEU A 102 18.88 -12.70 -6.72
C LEU A 102 19.59 -13.74 -7.59
#